data_AF-A0A7V9BTN7-F1
#
_entry.id   AF-A0A7V9BTN7-F1
#
_cell.length_a   1.000
_cell.length_b   1.000
_cell.length_c   1.000
_cell.angle_alpha   90.00
_cell.angle_beta   90.00
_cell.angle_gamma   90.00
#
_symmetry.space_group_name_H-M   'P 1'
#
loop_
_entity.id
_entity.type
_entity.pdbx_description
1 polymer ?
#
loop_
_entity_poly.entity_id
_entity_poly.type
_entity_poly.pdbx_seq_one_letter_code
_entity_poly.pdbx_strand_id
1 'polypeptide(L)'
;MVRIGVIGGSGLYELEGLRDVREVRVETPFGAPSDALVVGRLAIADDGEEVELVFLPRHGRGHRLTPTEVPYRANLWALKSLGCSWVISVSAVGSLREQIVPGHVVLVDQFIDRTRQRASTFFGNGVVAHISFGDPVCAALHGALVEA
;
A
#
# COMPACT_ATOMS: atom_id res chain seq x y z
N MET A 1 -11.41 4.69 -15.35
CA MET A 1 -10.88 3.34 -15.10
C MET A 1 -10.29 3.35 -13.69
N VAL A 2 -10.71 2.42 -12.82
CA VAL A 2 -10.21 2.34 -11.44
C VAL A 2 -8.78 1.83 -11.45
N ARG A 3 -7.90 2.49 -10.69
CA ARG A 3 -6.50 2.06 -10.52
C ARG A 3 -6.23 1.82 -9.05
N ILE A 4 -5.77 0.62 -8.72
CA ILE A 4 -5.56 0.19 -7.33
C ILE A 4 -4.06 0.10 -7.07
N GLY A 5 -3.60 0.81 -6.05
CA GLY A 5 -2.24 0.68 -5.52
C GLY A 5 -2.15 -0.54 -4.60
N VAL A 6 -1.09 -1.33 -4.73
CA VAL A 6 -0.79 -2.45 -3.83
C VAL A 6 0.58 -2.24 -3.20
N ILE A 7 0.64 -2.11 -1.88
CA ILE A 7 1.90 -2.01 -1.14
C ILE A 7 2.22 -3.38 -0.52
N GLY A 8 3.21 -4.07 -1.07
CA GLY A 8 3.65 -5.38 -0.60
C GLY A 8 4.62 -5.29 0.57
N GLY A 9 4.31 -5.97 1.67
CA GLY A 9 5.19 -6.10 2.83
C GLY A 9 6.21 -7.23 2.69
N SER A 10 6.76 -7.68 3.82
CA SER A 10 7.62 -8.85 3.90
C SER A 10 6.95 -10.07 3.24
N GLY A 11 7.64 -10.67 2.26
CA GLY A 11 7.16 -11.87 1.57
C GLY A 11 6.29 -11.60 0.33
N LEU A 12 5.94 -10.35 0.02
CA LEU A 12 5.24 -9.97 -1.22
C LEU A 12 6.06 -8.96 -2.00
N TYR A 13 6.85 -9.44 -2.96
CA TYR A 13 7.79 -8.63 -3.75
C TYR A 13 7.41 -8.49 -5.23
N GLU A 14 6.44 -9.28 -5.69
CA GLU A 14 5.85 -9.22 -7.02
C GLU A 14 4.40 -9.70 -6.95
N LEU A 15 3.61 -9.37 -7.98
CA LEU A 15 2.25 -9.87 -8.16
C LEU A 15 2.23 -10.79 -9.37
N GLU A 16 1.96 -12.06 -9.13
CA GLU A 16 1.74 -13.04 -10.19
C GLU A 16 0.43 -12.75 -10.95
N GLY A 17 0.35 -13.18 -12.21
CA GLY A 17 -0.86 -13.03 -13.03
C GLY A 17 -1.09 -11.66 -13.66
N LEU A 18 -0.20 -10.68 -13.45
CA LEU A 18 -0.28 -9.39 -14.14
C LEU A 18 0.09 -9.51 -15.63
N ARG A 19 -0.72 -8.86 -16.47
CA ARG A 19 -0.47 -8.63 -17.90
C ARG A 19 0.01 -7.19 -18.14
N ASP A 20 0.63 -6.95 -19.30
CA ASP A 20 1.14 -5.63 -19.72
C ASP A 20 2.04 -4.94 -18.68
N VAL A 21 2.88 -5.75 -18.03
CA VAL A 21 3.73 -5.33 -16.92
C VAL A 21 4.78 -4.34 -17.40
N ARG A 22 4.87 -3.19 -16.72
CA ARG A 22 5.89 -2.17 -16.94
C ARG A 22 6.37 -1.57 -15.62
N GLU A 23 7.66 -1.25 -15.54
CA GLU A 23 8.22 -0.48 -14.43
C GLU A 23 8.10 1.03 -14.70
N VAL A 24 7.71 1.78 -13.68
CA VAL A 24 7.61 3.24 -13.71
C VAL A 24 8.41 3.83 -12.56
N ARG A 25 9.40 4.65 -12.89
CA ARG A 25 10.12 5.46 -11.90
C ARG A 25 9.41 6.79 -11.74
N VAL A 26 9.10 7.16 -10.50
CA VAL A 26 8.40 8.39 -10.16
C VAL A 26 9.29 9.22 -9.24
N GLU A 27 9.59 10.44 -9.66
CA GLU A 27 10.20 11.44 -8.77
C GLU A 27 9.11 12.06 -7.91
N THR A 28 9.40 12.24 -6.61
CA THR A 28 8.45 12.85 -5.68
C THR A 28 9.10 14.02 -4.94
N PRO A 29 8.32 15.02 -4.47
CA PRO A 29 8.82 16.06 -3.59
C PRO A 29 9.37 15.55 -2.25
N PHE A 30 9.17 14.26 -1.93
CA PHE A 30 9.57 13.63 -0.67
C PHE A 30 10.73 12.65 -0.84
N GLY A 31 11.42 12.70 -1.98
CA GLY A 31 12.50 11.78 -2.35
C GLY A 31 12.04 10.61 -3.21
N ALA A 32 12.89 9.61 -3.37
CA ALA A 32 12.57 8.41 -4.13
C ALA A 32 11.62 7.49 -3.33
N PRO A 33 10.65 6.83 -4.00
CA PRO A 33 9.92 5.72 -3.41
C PRO A 33 10.84 4.54 -3.05
N SER A 34 10.30 3.54 -2.35
CA SER A 34 11.06 2.34 -1.95
C SER A 34 11.70 1.60 -3.14
N ASP A 35 11.05 1.63 -4.31
CA ASP A 35 11.54 1.05 -5.56
C ASP A 35 10.79 1.68 -6.75
N ALA A 36 11.09 1.24 -7.98
CA ALA A 36 10.22 1.47 -9.12
C ALA A 36 8.84 0.83 -8.88
N LEU A 37 7.78 1.52 -9.34
CA LEU A 37 6.42 1.00 -9.25
C LEU A 37 6.16 0.09 -10.45
N VAL A 38 5.55 -1.06 -10.21
CA VAL A 38 5.18 -2.01 -11.25
C VAL A 38 3.72 -1.78 -11.61
N VAL A 39 3.44 -1.42 -12.86
CA VAL A 39 2.09 -1.25 -13.36
C VAL A 39 1.74 -2.44 -14.24
N GLY A 40 0.57 -3.04 -14.02
CA GLY A 40 0.06 -4.14 -14.83
C GLY A 40 -1.45 -4.25 -14.74
N ARG A 41 -2.03 -5.17 -15.49
CA ARG A 41 -3.47 -5.44 -15.51
C ARG A 41 -3.78 -6.83 -15.01
N LEU A 42 -4.79 -6.96 -14.16
CA LEU A 42 -5.28 -8.23 -13.64
C LEU A 42 -6.69 -8.48 -14.18
N ALA A 43 -6.93 -9.69 -14.71
CA ALA A 43 -8.29 -10.12 -15.05
C ALA A 43 -9.08 -10.40 -13.76
N ILE A 44 -10.28 -9.85 -13.65
CA ILE A 44 -11.12 -9.97 -12.44
C ILE A 44 -12.39 -10.81 -12.66
N ALA A 45 -12.72 -11.16 -13.90
CA ALA A 45 -13.80 -12.06 -14.25
C ALA A 45 -13.52 -12.76 -15.59
N ASP A 46 -14.24 -13.86 -15.85
CA ASP A 46 -14.13 -14.66 -17.07
C ASP A 46 -14.63 -13.91 -18.33
N ASP A 47 -15.31 -12.77 -18.16
CA ASP A 47 -15.83 -11.93 -19.23
C ASP A 47 -14.79 -10.95 -19.82
N GLY A 48 -13.56 -10.98 -19.31
CA GLY A 48 -12.44 -10.16 -19.79
C GLY A 48 -12.34 -8.78 -19.14
N GLU A 49 -13.09 -8.50 -18.06
CA GLU A 49 -12.89 -7.27 -17.28
C GLU A 49 -11.50 -7.26 -16.63
N GLU A 50 -10.82 -6.11 -16.75
CA GLU A 50 -9.47 -5.89 -16.25
C GLU A 50 -9.41 -4.71 -15.29
N VAL A 51 -8.67 -4.88 -14.19
CA VAL A 51 -8.29 -3.79 -13.30
C VAL A 51 -6.81 -3.49 -13.46
N GLU A 52 -6.44 -2.20 -13.51
CA GLU A 52 -5.04 -1.81 -13.52
C GLU A 52 -4.51 -1.68 -12.09
N LEU A 53 -3.45 -2.41 -11.80
CA LEU A 53 -2.77 -2.44 -10.52
C LEU A 53 -1.44 -1.68 -10.61
N VAL A 54 -1.09 -0.99 -9.52
CA VAL A 54 0.22 -0.37 -9.32
C VAL A 54 0.84 -0.95 -8.06
N PHE A 55 1.79 -1.85 -8.21
CA PHE A 55 2.46 -2.53 -7.14
C PHE A 55 3.76 -1.82 -6.71
N LEU A 56 4.00 -1.76 -5.40
CA LEU A 56 5.23 -1.24 -4.82
C LEU A 56 5.67 -2.12 -3.63
N PRO A 57 6.87 -2.73 -3.67
CA PRO A 57 7.41 -3.42 -2.50
C PRO A 57 7.84 -2.41 -1.44
N ARG A 58 7.21 -2.45 -0.26
CA ARG A 58 7.42 -1.50 0.85
C ARG A 58 8.88 -1.38 1.25
N HIS A 59 9.59 -2.50 1.29
CA HIS A 59 10.98 -2.59 1.73
C HIS A 59 11.99 -2.50 0.57
N GLY A 60 11.50 -2.25 -0.65
CA GLY A 60 12.27 -2.38 -1.89
C GLY A 60 12.56 -3.84 -2.25
N ARG A 61 12.94 -4.09 -3.51
CA ARG A 61 13.46 -5.40 -3.91
C ARG A 61 14.70 -5.77 -3.10
N GLY A 62 14.81 -7.04 -2.75
CA GLY A 62 15.85 -7.53 -1.84
C GLY A 62 15.65 -7.15 -0.36
N HIS A 63 14.52 -6.55 0.01
CA HIS A 63 14.15 -6.21 1.39
C HIS A 63 15.21 -5.34 2.10
N ARG A 64 15.68 -4.30 1.40
CA ARG A 64 16.83 -3.49 1.81
C ARG A 64 16.51 -2.37 2.80
N LEU A 65 15.25 -1.96 2.92
CA LEU A 65 14.83 -0.86 3.80
C LEU A 65 14.26 -1.40 5.12
N THR A 66 14.74 -0.90 6.25
CA THR A 66 14.11 -1.19 7.55
C THR A 66 12.76 -0.46 7.66
N PRO A 67 11.82 -0.92 8.52
CA PRO A 67 10.52 -0.25 8.69
C PRO A 67 10.60 1.24 9.06
N THR A 68 11.68 1.70 9.69
CA THR A 68 11.86 3.11 10.07
C THR A 68 12.33 3.95 8.89
N GLU A 69 13.06 3.36 7.94
CA GLU A 69 13.66 4.05 6.79
C GLU A 69 12.75 4.05 5.54
N VAL A 70 11.64 3.32 5.57
CA VAL A 70 10.69 3.30 4.46
C VAL A 70 10.20 4.73 4.14
N PRO A 71 10.33 5.21 2.90
CA PRO A 71 9.93 6.56 2.51
C PRO A 71 8.41 6.65 2.27
N TYR A 72 7.60 6.47 3.33
CA TYR A 72 6.13 6.37 3.25
C TYR A 72 5.47 7.52 2.48
N ARG A 73 5.97 8.75 2.64
CA ARG A 73 5.49 9.92 1.91
C ARG A 73 5.73 9.79 0.40
N ALA A 74 6.95 9.42 -0.02
CA ALA A 74 7.26 9.21 -1.43
C ALA A 74 6.42 8.06 -2.03
N ASN A 75 6.26 6.98 -1.28
CA ASN A 75 5.46 5.82 -1.71
C ASN A 75 4.00 6.20 -2.01
N LEU A 76 3.33 6.83 -1.04
CA LEU A 76 1.93 7.24 -1.20
C LEU A 76 1.77 8.36 -2.22
N TRP A 77 2.72 9.30 -2.29
CA TRP A 77 2.72 10.34 -3.30
C TRP A 77 2.83 9.76 -4.72
N ALA A 78 3.73 8.80 -4.92
CA ALA A 78 3.92 8.15 -6.22
C ALA A 78 2.67 7.38 -6.68
N LEU A 79 2.02 6.64 -5.77
CA LEU A 79 0.74 5.99 -6.07
C LEU A 79 -0.33 7.02 -6.44
N LYS A 80 -0.42 8.12 -5.68
CA LYS A 80 -1.38 9.19 -5.95
C LYS A 80 -1.11 9.89 -7.29
N SER A 81 0.15 10.16 -7.64
CA SER A 81 0.52 10.79 -8.91
C SER A 81 0.29 9.88 -10.11
N LEU A 82 0.33 8.56 -9.91
CA LEU A 82 -0.10 7.59 -10.90
C LEU A 82 -1.62 7.39 -10.88
N GLY A 83 -2.40 8.19 -10.16
CA GLY A 83 -3.86 8.15 -10.23
C GLY A 83 -4.50 6.96 -9.50
N CYS A 84 -3.78 6.29 -8.60
CA CYS A 84 -4.40 5.30 -7.72
C CYS A 84 -5.47 5.97 -6.85
N SER A 85 -6.69 5.42 -6.88
CA SER A 85 -7.82 5.87 -6.05
C SER A 85 -7.97 5.05 -4.78
N TRP A 86 -7.48 3.81 -4.81
CA TRP A 86 -7.49 2.86 -3.71
C TRP A 86 -6.08 2.36 -3.43
N VAL A 87 -5.78 2.03 -2.17
CA VAL A 87 -4.53 1.39 -1.80
C VAL A 87 -4.81 0.22 -0.87
N ILE A 88 -4.35 -0.96 -1.27
CA ILE A 88 -4.34 -2.16 -0.44
C ILE A 88 -2.91 -2.37 0.07
N SER A 89 -2.73 -2.47 1.37
CA SER A 89 -1.42 -2.67 1.99
C SER A 89 -1.38 -4.04 2.67
N VAL A 90 -0.44 -4.89 2.25
CA VAL A 90 -0.25 -6.23 2.81
C VAL A 90 0.91 -6.21 3.80
N SER A 91 0.71 -6.76 5.00
CA SER A 91 1.72 -6.72 6.07
C SER A 91 1.78 -8.04 6.82
N ALA A 92 2.99 -8.58 6.98
CA ALA A 92 3.24 -9.64 7.94
C ALA A 92 3.16 -9.07 9.37
N VAL A 93 2.45 -9.75 10.26
CA VAL A 93 2.21 -9.32 11.65
C VAL A 93 2.34 -10.49 12.62
N GLY A 94 2.59 -10.17 13.89
CA GLY A 94 2.48 -11.12 15.00
C GLY A 94 1.11 -10.99 15.67
N SER A 95 0.47 -12.12 15.97
CA SER A 95 -0.80 -12.11 16.71
C SER A 95 -0.60 -11.79 18.19
N LEU A 96 -1.56 -11.07 18.76
CA LEU A 96 -1.70 -10.84 20.21
C LEU A 96 -2.97 -11.51 20.78
N ARG A 97 -3.54 -12.46 20.03
CA ARG A 97 -4.80 -13.16 20.36
C ARG A 97 -4.63 -14.65 20.04
N GLU A 98 -4.90 -15.52 21.01
CA GLU A 98 -4.69 -16.97 20.88
C GLU A 98 -5.44 -17.59 19.69
N GLN A 99 -6.65 -17.12 19.42
CA GLN A 99 -7.49 -17.61 18.32
C GLN A 99 -7.05 -17.17 16.92
N ILE A 100 -6.11 -16.21 16.81
CA ILE A 100 -5.54 -15.79 15.52
C ILE A 100 -4.17 -16.45 15.41
N VAL A 101 -4.11 -17.56 14.68
CA VAL A 101 -2.90 -18.39 14.54
C VAL A 101 -2.14 -18.07 13.24
N PRO A 102 -0.86 -18.48 13.10
CA PRO A 102 -0.10 -18.28 11.87
C PRO A 102 -0.84 -18.81 10.63
N GLY A 103 -0.82 -18.03 9.56
CA GLY A 103 -1.55 -18.33 8.31
C GLY A 103 -2.93 -17.67 8.23
N HIS A 104 -3.51 -17.22 9.34
CA HIS A 104 -4.74 -16.43 9.29
C HIS A 104 -4.49 -15.05 8.67
N VAL A 105 -5.44 -14.60 7.85
CA VAL A 105 -5.51 -13.23 7.36
C VAL A 105 -6.45 -12.42 8.26
N VAL A 106 -6.05 -11.19 8.57
CA VAL A 106 -6.86 -10.26 9.35
C VAL A 106 -7.02 -8.97 8.57
N LEU A 107 -8.27 -8.59 8.31
CA LEU A 107 -8.61 -7.28 7.77
C LEU A 107 -8.72 -6.28 8.92
N VAL A 108 -7.62 -5.59 9.19
CA VAL A 108 -7.50 -4.60 10.27
C VAL A 108 -8.32 -3.35 9.94
N ASP A 109 -9.00 -2.80 10.94
CA ASP A 109 -9.83 -1.59 10.85
C ASP A 109 -9.36 -0.45 11.79
N GLN A 110 -8.50 -0.77 12.77
CA GLN A 110 -8.02 0.15 13.80
C GLN A 110 -6.53 -0.01 14.10
N PHE A 111 -5.90 1.05 14.61
CA PHE A 111 -4.47 1.06 14.93
C PHE A 111 -4.16 1.79 16.23
N ILE A 112 -3.09 1.35 16.90
CA ILE A 112 -2.41 2.11 17.94
C ILE A 112 -1.04 2.48 17.40
N ASP A 113 -0.80 3.77 17.17
CA ASP A 113 0.49 4.24 16.68
C ASP A 113 1.50 4.35 17.84
N ARG A 114 2.51 3.47 17.83
CA ARG A 114 3.68 3.53 18.72
C ARG A 114 4.96 3.87 17.97
N THR A 115 4.86 4.29 16.71
CA THR A 115 6.02 4.63 15.90
C THR A 115 6.67 5.91 16.39
N ARG A 116 7.98 6.05 16.14
CA ARG A 116 8.77 7.23 16.45
C ARG A 116 9.68 7.51 15.26
N GLN A 117 10.09 8.77 15.11
CA GLN A 117 11.10 9.20 14.12
C GLN A 117 10.67 9.06 12.64
N ARG A 118 9.37 8.97 12.37
CA ARG A 118 8.82 8.95 11.00
C ARG A 118 8.08 10.25 10.73
N ALA A 119 8.26 10.80 9.54
CA ALA A 119 7.40 11.88 9.07
C ALA A 119 6.02 11.31 8.74
N SER A 120 4.99 11.73 9.49
CA SER A 120 3.62 11.21 9.41
C SER A 120 2.63 12.13 8.69
N THR A 121 3.11 13.20 8.05
CA THR A 121 2.27 14.15 7.32
C THR A 121 2.94 14.67 6.05
N PHE A 122 2.12 15.00 5.05
CA PHE A 122 2.53 15.73 3.85
C PHE A 122 2.54 17.24 4.06
N PHE A 123 1.81 17.71 5.07
CA PHE A 123 1.65 19.12 5.40
C PHE A 123 2.84 19.64 6.23
N GLY A 124 2.93 20.96 6.37
CA GLY A 124 4.09 21.66 6.92
C GLY A 124 4.44 22.87 6.07
N ASN A 125 5.54 23.55 6.41
CA ASN A 125 6.07 24.68 5.63
C ASN A 125 5.02 25.75 5.28
N GLY A 126 4.14 26.09 6.24
CA GLY A 126 3.08 27.09 6.07
C GLY A 126 1.71 26.53 5.68
N VAL A 127 1.59 25.23 5.36
CA VAL A 127 0.29 24.58 5.16
C VAL A 127 -0.03 23.69 6.35
N VAL A 128 -1.17 23.93 7.01
CA VAL A 128 -1.62 23.19 8.18
C VAL A 128 -2.88 22.40 7.83
N ALA A 129 -2.91 21.12 8.20
CA ALA A 129 -4.10 20.29 8.09
C ALA A 129 -4.18 19.31 9.25
N HIS A 130 -5.41 19.03 9.68
CA HIS A 130 -5.74 18.08 10.74
C HIS A 130 -6.67 17.02 10.16
N ILE A 131 -6.13 15.83 9.91
CA ILE A 131 -6.88 14.71 9.35
C ILE A 131 -7.47 13.89 10.50
N SER A 132 -8.75 13.51 10.39
CA SER A 132 -9.36 12.59 11.34
C SER A 132 -8.71 11.22 11.25
N PHE A 133 -8.48 10.58 12.40
CA PHE A 133 -7.95 9.23 12.50
C PHE A 133 -8.87 8.32 13.34
N GLY A 134 -10.14 8.71 13.51
CA GLY A 134 -11.14 7.90 14.20
C GLY A 134 -11.44 6.60 13.45
N ASP A 135 -11.55 6.69 12.12
CA ASP A 135 -11.77 5.57 11.20
C ASP A 135 -10.62 5.54 10.18
N PRO A 136 -9.46 4.96 10.52
CA PRO A 136 -8.24 5.09 9.72
C PRO A 136 -8.20 4.16 8.50
N VAL A 137 -9.18 3.25 8.37
CA VAL A 137 -9.33 2.33 7.24
C VAL A 137 -10.64 2.63 6.52
N CYS A 138 -10.60 2.63 5.18
CA CYS A 138 -11.81 2.89 4.40
C CYS A 138 -12.80 1.73 4.54
N ALA A 139 -13.97 2.00 5.15
CA ALA A 139 -15.03 1.02 5.36
C ALA A 139 -15.53 0.38 4.05
N ALA A 140 -15.60 1.13 2.94
CA ALA A 140 -16.03 0.59 1.66
C ALA A 140 -15.05 -0.44 1.09
N LEU A 141 -13.74 -0.14 1.13
CA LEU A 141 -12.71 -1.08 0.67
C LEU A 141 -12.59 -2.28 1.61
N HIS A 142 -12.71 -2.05 2.93
CA HIS A 142 -12.71 -3.12 3.92
C HIS A 142 -13.88 -4.09 3.69
N GLY A 143 -15.10 -3.56 3.54
CA GLY A 143 -16.28 -4.37 3.23
C GLY A 143 -16.13 -5.19 1.95
N ALA A 144 -15.62 -4.58 0.88
CA ALA A 144 -15.34 -5.30 -0.37
C ALA A 144 -14.33 -6.45 -0.20
N LEU A 145 -13.33 -6.30 0.68
CA LEU A 145 -12.36 -7.37 0.97
C LEU A 145 -12.92 -8.47 1.87
N VAL A 146 -13.93 -8.19 2.68
CA VAL A 146 -14.61 -9.19 3.51
C VAL A 146 -15.47 -10.13 2.64
N GLU A 147 -16.04 -9.62 1.56
CA GLU A 147 -16.91 -10.37 0.64
C GLU A 147 -16.16 -11.21 -0.39
N ALA A 148 -14.87 -10.93 -0.61
CA ALA A 148 -14.01 -11.59 -1.60
C ALA A 148 -13.44 -12.93 -1.10
#